data_AF-A0A3P7PRR2-F1
#
_entry.id   AF-A0A3P7PRR2-F1
#
_cell.length_a   1.000
_cell.length_b   1.000
_cell.length_c   1.000
_cell.angle_alpha   90.00
_cell.angle_beta   90.00
_cell.angle_gamma   90.00
#
_symmetry.space_group_name_H-M   'P 1'
#
loop_
_entity.id
_entity.type
_entity.pdbx_description
1 polymer ?
#
loop_
_entity_poly.entity_id
_entity_poly.type
_entity_poly.pdbx_seq_one_letter_code
_entity_poly.pdbx_strand_id
1 'polypeptide(L)'
;MNLFKCTACGFVYEADEALDFCPKCGAPKEKHVLLSEEDANKIYASDESNDLHMELVNLAATMIDLSEAGIEIGLDPGCIDVFEKTIKMAWEIKNLAKAELGIHMTKGKW
;
A
#
# COMPACT_ATOMS: atom_id res chain seq x y z
N MET A 1 -18.77 15.06 5.16
CA MET A 1 -18.87 13.83 4.38
C MET A 1 -18.64 12.67 5.34
N ASN A 2 -19.40 11.58 5.23
CA ASN A 2 -19.33 10.43 6.13
C ASN A 2 -18.40 9.35 5.54
N LEU A 3 -17.66 8.63 6.38
CA LEU A 3 -16.78 7.56 5.94
C LEU A 3 -17.46 6.20 6.15
N PHE A 4 -17.67 5.45 5.08
CA PHE A 4 -18.31 4.14 5.11
C PHE A 4 -17.30 3.03 4.79
N LYS A 5 -17.52 1.86 5.38
CA LYS A 5 -16.74 0.65 5.10
C LYS A 5 -17.64 -0.51 4.70
N CYS A 6 -17.27 -1.19 3.62
CA CYS A 6 -17.88 -2.46 3.25
C CYS A 6 -17.38 -3.56 4.19
N THR A 7 -18.28 -4.15 4.98
CA THR A 7 -17.98 -5.25 5.92
C THR A 7 -17.60 -6.56 5.23
N ALA A 8 -17.95 -6.72 3.95
CA ALA A 8 -17.61 -7.92 3.18
C ALA A 8 -16.16 -7.93 2.69
N CYS A 9 -15.62 -6.79 2.25
CA CYS A 9 -14.31 -6.74 1.56
C CYS A 9 -13.36 -5.65 2.06
N GLY A 10 -13.79 -4.83 3.02
CA GLY A 10 -13.00 -3.77 3.63
C GLY A 10 -12.90 -2.46 2.84
N PHE A 11 -13.58 -2.31 1.70
CA PHE A 11 -13.51 -1.07 0.89
C PHE A 11 -14.04 0.13 1.70
N VAL A 12 -13.26 1.20 1.77
CA VAL A 12 -13.59 2.45 2.47
C VAL A 12 -13.83 3.55 1.44
N TYR A 13 -14.83 4.40 1.68
CA TYR A 13 -15.15 5.52 0.81
C TYR A 13 -15.89 6.63 1.57
N GLU A 14 -15.76 7.86 1.08
CA GLU A 14 -16.54 9.00 1.54
C GLU A 14 -17.85 9.12 0.75
N ALA A 15 -18.96 9.32 1.45
CA ALA A 15 -20.27 9.63 0.86
C ALA A 15 -21.17 10.28 1.91
N ASP A 16 -22.27 10.90 1.50
CA ASP A 16 -23.30 11.35 2.46
C ASP A 16 -24.12 10.15 2.98
N GLU A 17 -24.41 9.18 2.10
CA GLU A 17 -25.14 7.94 2.40
C GLU A 17 -24.42 6.69 1.86
N ALA A 18 -24.80 5.51 2.38
CA ALA A 18 -24.26 4.25 1.91
C ALA A 18 -24.63 3.98 0.43
N LEU A 19 -23.67 3.43 -0.33
CA LEU A 19 -23.87 3.01 -1.72
C LEU A 19 -24.82 1.82 -1.79
N ASP A 20 -25.58 1.70 -2.89
CA ASP A 20 -26.46 0.56 -3.11
C ASP A 20 -25.69 -0.75 -3.30
N PHE A 21 -24.53 -0.67 -3.95
CA PHE A 21 -23.62 -1.79 -4.17
C PHE A 21 -22.15 -1.38 -4.00
N CYS A 22 -21.37 -2.24 -3.36
CA CYS A 22 -19.93 -2.05 -3.22
C CYS A 22 -19.21 -2.17 -4.58
N PRO A 23 -18.41 -1.17 -5.00
CA PRO A 23 -17.74 -1.20 -6.31
C PRO A 23 -16.64 -2.28 -6.41
N LYS A 24 -16.09 -2.74 -5.27
CA LYS A 24 -15.05 -3.78 -5.23
C LYS A 24 -15.61 -5.21 -5.32
N CYS A 25 -16.75 -5.49 -4.67
CA CYS A 25 -17.24 -6.88 -4.50
C CYS A 25 -18.72 -7.08 -4.80
N GLY A 26 -19.48 -6.03 -5.11
CA GLY A 26 -20.91 -6.10 -5.41
C GLY A 26 -21.83 -6.35 -4.20
N ALA A 27 -21.29 -6.34 -2.97
CA ALA A 27 -22.09 -6.48 -1.76
C ALA A 27 -23.17 -5.37 -1.67
N PRO A 28 -24.39 -5.68 -1.18
CA PRO A 28 -25.49 -4.73 -1.15
C PRO A 28 -25.35 -3.73 0.01
N LYS A 29 -26.18 -2.67 0.00
CA LYS A 29 -26.20 -1.55 0.94
C LYS A 29 -26.10 -1.93 2.41
N GLU A 30 -26.72 -3.04 2.83
CA GLU A 30 -26.72 -3.51 4.23
C GLU A 30 -25.33 -3.96 4.71
N LYS A 31 -24.39 -4.18 3.79
CA LYS A 31 -22.99 -4.51 4.12
C LYS A 31 -22.12 -3.27 4.31
N HIS A 32 -22.66 -2.07 4.15
CA HIS A 32 -21.95 -0.82 4.35
C HIS A 32 -22.24 -0.27 5.74
N VAL A 33 -21.18 -0.09 6.54
CA VAL A 33 -21.29 0.49 7.88
C VAL A 33 -20.68 1.87 7.89
N LEU A 34 -21.38 2.82 8.51
CA LEU A 34 -20.82 4.13 8.86
C LEU A 34 -19.74 3.92 9.92
N LEU A 35 -18.54 4.45 9.69
CA LEU A 35 -17.46 4.38 10.66
C LEU A 35 -17.69 5.38 11.79
N SER A 36 -17.20 5.02 12.98
CA SER A 36 -17.12 5.95 14.11
C SER A 36 -16.16 7.10 13.77
N GLU A 37 -16.30 8.25 14.45
CA GLU A 37 -15.36 9.36 14.29
C GLU A 37 -13.92 8.94 14.63
N GLU A 38 -13.75 8.11 15.67
CA GLU A 38 -12.44 7.56 16.05
C GLU A 38 -11.81 6.73 14.92
N ASP A 39 -12.58 5.84 14.30
CA ASP A 39 -12.08 4.99 13.22
C ASP A 39 -11.86 5.76 11.92
N ALA A 40 -12.71 6.74 11.62
CA ALA A 40 -12.49 7.65 10.49
C ALA A 40 -11.21 8.47 10.68
N ASN A 41 -10.97 8.98 11.88
CA ASN A 41 -9.75 9.73 12.20
C ASN A 41 -8.49 8.87 12.08
N LYS A 42 -8.54 7.56 12.38
CA LYS A 42 -7.40 6.66 12.16
C LYS A 42 -7.01 6.60 10.69
N ILE A 43 -7.99 6.54 9.80
CA ILE A 43 -7.80 6.47 8.34
C ILE A 43 -7.21 7.79 7.84
N TYR A 44 -7.85 8.93 8.15
CA TYR A 44 -7.33 10.23 7.73
C TYR A 44 -5.93 10.53 8.27
N ALA A 45 -5.63 10.12 9.51
CA ALA A 45 -4.32 10.32 10.11
C ALA A 45 -3.22 9.41 9.53
N SER A 46 -3.59 8.29 8.87
CA SER A 46 -2.64 7.36 8.27
C SER A 46 -2.49 7.51 6.76
N ASP A 47 -3.46 8.11 6.08
CA ASP A 47 -3.55 8.21 4.62
C ASP A 47 -2.21 8.63 3.97
N GLU A 48 -1.68 9.79 4.37
CA GLU A 48 -0.41 10.30 3.86
C GLU A 48 0.77 9.32 4.11
N SER A 49 0.84 8.71 5.30
CA SER A 49 1.91 7.75 5.59
C SER A 49 1.77 6.44 4.80
N ASN A 50 0.55 6.01 4.51
CA ASN A 50 0.28 4.83 3.69
C ASN A 50 0.77 5.05 2.25
N ASP A 51 0.47 6.22 1.69
CA ASP A 51 0.95 6.65 0.38
C ASP A 51 2.47 6.70 0.31
N LEU A 52 3.13 7.25 1.34
CA LEU A 52 4.58 7.27 1.41
C LEU A 52 5.18 5.86 1.47
N HIS A 53 4.56 4.93 2.19
CA HIS A 53 5.01 3.52 2.19
C HIS A 53 4.82 2.85 0.82
N MET A 54 3.74 3.15 0.09
CA MET A 54 3.55 2.67 -1.28
C MET A 54 4.60 3.25 -2.23
N GLU A 55 4.98 4.53 -2.06
CA GLU A 55 6.02 5.14 -2.88
C GLU A 55 7.41 4.56 -2.58
N LEU A 56 7.72 4.25 -1.31
CA LEU A 56 8.94 3.50 -0.96
C LEU A 56 8.99 2.13 -1.65
N VAL A 57 7.85 1.45 -1.76
CA VAL A 57 7.74 0.18 -2.49
C VAL A 57 8.01 0.36 -3.99
N ASN A 58 7.53 1.44 -4.59
CA ASN A 58 7.77 1.78 -5.99
C ASN A 58 9.24 2.11 -6.25
N LEU A 59 9.85 2.97 -5.44
CA LEU A 59 11.26 3.34 -5.56
C LEU A 59 12.17 2.13 -5.41
N ALA A 60 11.89 1.24 -4.45
CA ALA A 60 12.62 0.00 -4.30
C ALA A 60 12.46 -0.94 -5.52
N ALA A 61 11.28 -0.98 -6.14
CA ALA A 61 11.09 -1.72 -7.39
C ALA A 61 11.94 -1.14 -8.52
N THR A 62 11.92 0.19 -8.69
CA THR A 62 12.75 0.89 -9.68
C THR A 62 14.25 0.63 -9.47
N MET A 63 14.72 0.58 -8.22
CA MET A 63 16.12 0.23 -7.91
C MET A 63 16.48 -1.18 -8.39
N ILE A 64 15.54 -2.13 -8.28
CA ILE A 64 15.73 -3.51 -8.78
C ILE A 64 15.82 -3.49 -10.31
N ASP A 65 14.85 -2.87 -10.99
CA ASP A 65 14.80 -2.83 -12.46
C ASP A 65 16.06 -2.17 -13.07
N LEU A 66 16.52 -1.06 -12.47
CA LEU A 66 17.76 -0.39 -12.87
C LEU A 66 19.00 -1.26 -12.64
N SER A 67 19.01 -2.03 -11.55
CA SER A 67 20.12 -2.93 -11.23
C SER A 67 20.15 -4.14 -12.17
N GLU A 68 18.99 -4.67 -12.55
CA GLU A 68 18.90 -5.75 -13.54
C GLU A 68 19.43 -5.28 -14.91
N ALA A 69 19.03 -4.09 -15.36
CA ALA A 69 19.58 -3.49 -16.59
C ALA A 69 21.09 -3.25 -16.50
N GLY A 70 21.58 -2.84 -15.32
CA GLY A 70 23.01 -2.67 -15.06
C GLY A 70 23.81 -3.98 -15.13
N ILE A 71 23.25 -5.08 -14.62
CA ILE A 71 23.84 -6.42 -14.72
C ILE A 71 23.88 -6.89 -16.17
N GLU A 72 22.84 -6.62 -16.97
CA GLU A 72 22.80 -6.97 -18.39
C GLU A 72 23.92 -6.28 -19.19
N ILE A 73 24.27 -5.03 -18.86
CA ILE A 73 25.40 -4.31 -19.46
C ILE A 73 26.74 -5.02 -19.16
N GLY A 74 26.90 -5.58 -17.96
CA GLY A 74 28.02 -6.47 -17.62
C GLY A 74 29.42 -5.84 -17.75
N LEU A 75 29.58 -4.56 -17.40
CA LEU A 75 30.82 -3.79 -17.60
C LEU A 75 32.07 -4.46 -16.98
N ASP A 76 32.00 -4.75 -15.68
CA ASP A 76 33.07 -5.38 -14.90
C ASP A 76 32.51 -6.02 -13.61
N PRO A 77 33.28 -6.90 -12.93
CA PRO A 77 32.79 -7.62 -11.74
C PRO A 77 32.39 -6.71 -10.57
N GLY A 78 33.07 -5.57 -10.38
CA GLY A 78 32.73 -4.62 -9.31
C GLY A 78 31.42 -3.90 -9.59
N CYS A 79 31.17 -3.54 -10.86
CA CYS A 79 29.90 -2.97 -11.29
C CYS A 79 28.73 -3.95 -11.06
N ILE A 80 28.90 -5.22 -11.44
CA ILE A 80 27.89 -6.27 -11.22
C ILE A 80 27.62 -6.47 -9.73
N ASP A 81 28.65 -6.55 -8.90
CA ASP A 81 28.52 -6.73 -7.44
C ASP A 81 27.71 -5.61 -6.77
N VAL A 82 27.87 -4.35 -7.21
CA VAL A 82 27.04 -3.22 -6.72
C VAL A 82 25.56 -3.43 -7.06
N PHE A 83 25.24 -3.85 -8.28
CA PHE A 83 23.86 -4.08 -8.69
C PHE A 83 23.24 -5.27 -7.97
N GLU A 84 23.95 -6.39 -7.82
CA GLU A 84 23.47 -7.55 -7.07
C GLU A 84 23.19 -7.23 -5.59
N LYS A 85 24.04 -6.40 -4.97
CA LYS A 85 23.82 -5.92 -3.60
C LYS A 85 22.62 -4.99 -3.52
N THR A 86 22.49 -4.07 -4.47
CA THR A 86 21.36 -3.14 -4.56
C THR A 86 20.03 -3.88 -4.63
N ILE A 87 19.94 -4.94 -5.46
CA ILE A 87 18.72 -5.77 -5.56
C ILE A 87 18.31 -6.35 -4.20
N LYS A 88 19.27 -6.91 -3.46
CA LYS A 88 19.00 -7.49 -2.13
C LYS A 88 18.50 -6.44 -1.14
N MET A 89 19.18 -5.29 -1.07
CA MET A 89 18.80 -4.19 -0.18
C MET A 89 17.43 -3.59 -0.54
N ALA A 90 17.17 -3.38 -1.83
CA ALA A 90 15.89 -2.87 -2.31
C ALA A 90 14.74 -3.84 -2.00
N TRP A 91 14.98 -5.15 -2.14
CA TRP A 91 14.00 -6.17 -1.75
C TRP A 91 13.67 -6.11 -0.25
N GLU A 92 14.67 -5.92 0.62
CA GLU A 92 14.46 -5.75 2.06
C GLU A 92 13.64 -4.49 2.36
N ILE A 93 14.00 -3.33 1.79
CA ILE A 93 13.27 -2.06 1.93
C ILE A 93 11.80 -2.23 1.52
N LYS A 94 11.56 -2.85 0.36
CA LYS A 94 10.22 -3.12 -0.16
C LYS A 94 9.38 -3.94 0.82
N ASN A 95 9.97 -4.94 1.48
CA ASN A 95 9.25 -5.78 2.43
C ASN A 95 9.05 -5.13 3.79
N LEU A 96 9.94 -4.25 4.24
CA LEU A 96 9.74 -3.45 5.45
C LEU A 96 8.51 -2.55 5.32
N ALA A 97 8.38 -1.81 4.21
CA ALA A 97 7.22 -0.96 3.96
C ALA A 97 5.91 -1.78 3.87
N LYS A 98 5.93 -2.93 3.19
CA LYS A 98 4.77 -3.83 3.13
C LYS A 98 4.37 -4.39 4.49
N ALA A 99 5.34 -4.71 5.34
CA ALA A 99 5.08 -5.22 6.68
C ALA A 99 4.36 -4.16 7.54
N GLU A 100 4.79 -2.90 7.49
CA GLU A 100 4.14 -1.82 8.22
C GLU A 100 2.73 -1.54 7.68
N LEU A 101 2.53 -1.51 6.35
CA LEU A 101 1.20 -1.41 5.76
C LEU A 101 0.27 -2.54 6.24
N GLY A 102 0.77 -3.77 6.35
CA GLY A 102 0.00 -4.89 6.93
C GLY A 102 -0.46 -4.64 8.37
N ILE A 103 0.40 -4.02 9.19
CA ILE A 103 0.08 -3.61 10.56
C ILE A 103 -0.97 -2.49 10.54
N HIS A 104 -0.83 -1.49 9.68
CA HIS A 104 -1.78 -0.40 9.51
C HIS A 104 -3.19 -0.92 9.20
N MET A 105 -3.33 -1.79 8.20
CA MET A 105 -4.63 -2.37 7.80
C MET A 105 -5.28 -3.15 8.95
N THR A 106 -4.49 -3.93 9.69
CA THR A 106 -4.97 -4.71 10.85
C THR A 106 -5.47 -3.80 11.98
N LYS A 107 -4.89 -2.60 12.12
CA LYS A 107 -5.27 -1.60 13.12
C LYS A 107 -6.33 -0.61 12.64
N GLY A 108 -6.91 -0.81 11.46
CA GLY A 108 -7.94 0.08 10.91
C GLY A 108 -7.41 1.40 10.34
N LYS A 109 -6.09 1.49 10.11
CA LYS A 109 -5.41 2.64 9.50
C LYS A 109 -5.33 2.45 7.98
N TRP A 110 -6.49 2.46 7.33
CA TRP A 110 -6.61 2.23 5.89
C TRP A 110 -5.99 3.36 5.09
#